data_AF-A0A820KYR5-F1
#
_entry.id   AF-A0A820KYR5-F1
#
_cell.length_a   1.000
_cell.length_b   1.000
_cell.length_c   1.000
_cell.angle_alpha   90.00
_cell.angle_beta   90.00
_cell.angle_gamma   90.00
#
_symmetry.space_group_name_H-M   'P 1'
#
loop_
_entity.id
_entity.type
_entity.pdbx_description
1 polymer ?
#
loop_
_entity_poly.entity_id
_entity_poly.type
_entity_poly.pdbx_seq_one_letter_code
_entity_poly.pdbx_strand_id
1 'polypeptide(L)'
;TDSPMYDFIDSCLRHKNEMVIYEAASTIVSLKCVTPKELSSAVNVLQLFISSPKPVLRYAAVRTLNKVAIQYPAAVTACNVDLETLITDSNRSIATLAITTLLKTGNEAGVDRLMKQISSFLSEISDQFKTVVVDAIKSLCQKFPRKHTVLMTFLSNMLREEGGYEYKKAIVNTIISIVEENPEAKEAGLAHLCEFIEDCEHTSLATRILHLLGREGPRTTTPAKYIRYIYNRVILENAPVRAAAVSALAKFGAASEDLLSNILVLLQRTTLDQDDEVRDRATFYYQLLKHNDKALNSAYILNSMNVSLPSLERLLHRYTIDPTTKPFDVRSVPVEAVPVEQPKGSIFKLILLFK
;
A
#
# COMPACT_ATOMS: atom_id res chain seq x y z
N THR A 1 32.91 11.48 -25.20
CA THR A 1 32.27 10.49 -26.09
C THR A 1 33.22 9.40 -26.55
N ASP A 2 34.53 9.44 -26.24
CA ASP A 2 35.40 8.26 -26.36
C ASP A 2 35.98 7.95 -24.98
N SER A 3 35.42 6.94 -24.31
CA SER A 3 36.01 6.37 -23.11
C SER A 3 36.60 5.03 -23.52
N PRO A 4 37.93 4.88 -23.61
CA PRO A 4 38.55 3.59 -23.97
C PRO A 4 38.17 2.47 -23.00
N MET A 5 37.76 2.84 -21.77
CA MET A 5 37.19 1.90 -20.80
C MET A 5 35.80 1.41 -21.20
N TYR A 6 34.94 2.29 -21.74
CA TYR A 6 33.65 1.86 -22.26
C TYR A 6 33.82 0.93 -23.46
N ASP A 7 34.68 1.29 -24.42
CA ASP A 7 34.91 0.47 -25.62
C ASP A 7 35.42 -0.93 -25.27
N PHE A 8 36.30 -1.04 -24.26
CA PHE A 8 36.72 -2.33 -23.74
C PHE A 8 35.54 -3.13 -23.17
N ILE A 9 34.69 -2.51 -22.35
CA ILE A 9 33.52 -3.19 -21.75
C ILE A 9 32.49 -3.57 -22.83
N ASP A 10 32.25 -2.71 -23.82
CA ASP A 10 31.35 -2.98 -24.95
C ASP A 10 31.88 -4.17 -25.78
N SER A 11 33.19 -4.25 -26.01
CA SER A 11 33.82 -5.39 -26.68
C SER A 11 33.62 -6.72 -25.91
N CYS A 12 33.59 -6.66 -24.57
CA CYS A 12 33.36 -7.82 -23.70
C CYS A 12 31.93 -8.38 -23.79
N LEU A 13 30.95 -7.61 -24.29
CA LEU A 13 29.60 -8.12 -24.55
C LEU A 13 29.55 -9.24 -25.60
N ARG A 14 30.58 -9.34 -26.46
CA ARG A 14 30.69 -10.38 -27.51
C ARG A 14 31.70 -11.48 -27.15
N HIS A 15 32.12 -11.54 -25.89
CA HIS A 15 33.10 -12.52 -25.43
C HIS A 15 32.54 -13.96 -25.48
N LYS A 16 33.41 -14.97 -25.52
CA LYS A 16 32.98 -16.39 -25.56
C LYS A 16 32.47 -16.92 -24.21
N ASN A 17 32.94 -16.34 -23.12
CA ASN A 17 32.58 -16.72 -21.76
C ASN A 17 31.37 -15.92 -21.28
N GLU A 18 30.28 -16.62 -20.98
CA GLU A 18 29.00 -16.06 -20.49
C GLU A 18 29.18 -15.20 -19.23
N MET A 19 30.11 -15.54 -18.34
CA MET A 19 30.38 -14.74 -17.13
C MET A 19 30.95 -13.37 -17.48
N VAL A 20 31.85 -13.31 -18.46
CA VAL A 20 32.45 -12.04 -18.93
C VAL A 20 31.39 -11.18 -19.60
N ILE A 21 30.52 -11.80 -20.40
CA ILE A 21 29.40 -11.13 -21.05
C ILE A 21 28.43 -10.54 -20.00
N TYR A 22 28.09 -11.32 -18.96
CA TYR A 22 27.20 -10.88 -17.89
C TYR A 22 27.79 -9.70 -17.11
N GLU A 23 29.05 -9.81 -16.68
CA GLU A 23 29.71 -8.74 -15.91
C GLU A 23 29.87 -7.47 -16.73
N ALA A 24 30.15 -7.58 -18.04
CA ALA A 24 30.16 -6.44 -18.94
C ALA A 24 28.78 -5.75 -18.99
N ALA A 25 27.70 -6.51 -19.20
CA ALA A 25 26.33 -5.96 -19.22
C ALA A 25 25.93 -5.33 -17.87
N SER A 26 26.22 -6.01 -16.76
CA SER A 26 25.94 -5.54 -15.39
C SER A 26 26.70 -4.24 -15.06
N THR A 27 27.94 -4.15 -15.54
CA THR A 27 28.79 -2.96 -15.37
C THR A 27 28.21 -1.78 -16.15
N ILE A 28 27.88 -1.96 -17.43
CA ILE A 28 27.29 -0.91 -18.28
C ILE A 28 26.01 -0.37 -17.62
N VAL A 29 25.11 -1.25 -17.22
CA VAL A 29 23.84 -0.89 -16.55
C VAL A 29 24.06 -0.10 -15.24
N SER A 30 25.18 -0.29 -14.56
CA SER A 30 25.48 0.36 -13.28
C SER A 30 26.21 1.69 -13.42
N LEU A 31 26.56 2.13 -14.65
CA LEU A 31 27.20 3.42 -14.89
C LEU A 31 26.21 4.58 -14.68
N LYS A 32 26.66 5.66 -14.01
CA LYS A 32 25.82 6.81 -13.64
C LYS A 32 25.33 7.66 -14.83
N CYS A 33 26.04 7.62 -15.95
CA CYS A 33 25.79 8.46 -17.11
C CYS A 33 25.77 7.63 -18.39
N VAL A 34 25.08 6.49 -18.37
CA VAL A 34 24.96 5.61 -19.54
C VAL A 34 24.04 6.24 -20.58
N THR A 35 24.44 6.19 -21.85
CA THR A 35 23.57 6.66 -22.94
C THR A 35 22.52 5.61 -23.30
N PRO A 36 21.37 6.00 -23.90
CA PRO A 36 20.34 5.03 -24.29
C PRO A 36 20.84 3.93 -25.23
N LYS A 37 21.84 4.24 -26.08
CA LYS A 37 22.46 3.28 -27.00
C LYS A 37 23.27 2.23 -26.24
N GLU A 38 24.11 2.67 -25.31
CA GLU A 38 24.94 1.80 -24.46
C GLU A 38 24.07 0.90 -23.58
N LEU A 39 22.99 1.47 -23.02
CA LEU A 39 22.00 0.71 -22.25
C LEU A 39 21.32 -0.36 -23.12
N SER A 40 20.93 -0.02 -24.35
CA SER A 40 20.30 -0.97 -25.28
C SER A 40 21.21 -2.15 -25.60
N SER A 41 22.51 -1.92 -25.82
CA SER A 41 23.48 -3.00 -26.03
C SER A 41 23.52 -3.99 -24.86
N ALA A 42 23.57 -3.50 -23.63
CA ALA A 42 23.56 -4.34 -22.44
C ALA A 42 22.21 -5.07 -22.24
N VAL A 43 21.09 -4.37 -22.46
CA VAL A 43 19.75 -4.97 -22.35
C VAL A 43 19.54 -6.11 -23.36
N ASN A 44 20.00 -5.96 -24.59
CA ASN A 44 19.89 -7.01 -25.62
C ASN A 44 20.62 -8.31 -25.21
N VAL A 45 21.77 -8.18 -24.56
CA VAL A 45 22.52 -9.33 -24.03
C VAL A 45 21.79 -9.98 -22.86
N LEU A 46 21.24 -9.17 -21.94
CA LEU A 46 20.43 -9.68 -20.83
C LEU A 46 19.16 -10.37 -21.33
N GLN A 47 18.55 -9.86 -22.41
CA GLN A 47 17.40 -10.50 -23.08
C GLN A 47 17.77 -11.90 -23.60
N LEU A 48 18.95 -12.06 -24.21
CA LEU A 48 19.42 -13.38 -24.65
C LEU A 48 19.55 -14.36 -23.46
N PHE A 49 20.02 -13.88 -22.31
CA PHE A 49 20.17 -14.70 -21.11
C PHE A 49 18.85 -15.09 -20.44
N ILE A 50 17.76 -14.35 -20.65
CA ILE A 50 16.41 -14.76 -20.21
C ILE A 50 16.03 -16.11 -20.83
N SER A 51 16.34 -16.32 -22.10
CA SER A 51 16.00 -17.55 -22.83
C SER A 51 17.05 -18.66 -22.67
N SER A 52 18.03 -18.48 -21.79
CA SER A 52 19.08 -19.48 -21.56
C SER A 52 18.53 -20.76 -20.92
N PRO A 53 19.01 -21.95 -21.31
CA PRO A 53 18.66 -23.18 -20.59
C PRO A 53 19.24 -23.21 -19.16
N LYS A 54 20.26 -22.39 -18.86
CA LYS A 54 20.95 -22.35 -17.57
C LYS A 54 20.20 -21.45 -16.58
N PRO A 55 19.64 -21.98 -15.47
CA PRO A 55 18.87 -21.18 -14.51
C PRO A 55 19.66 -20.03 -13.89
N VAL A 56 20.97 -20.20 -13.69
CA VAL A 56 21.86 -19.18 -13.12
C VAL A 56 21.92 -17.94 -14.01
N LEU A 57 22.00 -18.10 -15.33
CA LEU A 57 22.02 -16.99 -16.28
C LEU A 57 20.68 -16.29 -16.35
N ARG A 58 19.57 -17.06 -16.39
CA ARG A 58 18.22 -16.51 -16.34
C ARG A 58 18.01 -15.66 -15.08
N TYR A 59 18.37 -16.19 -13.92
CA TYR A 59 18.28 -15.47 -12.65
C TYR A 59 19.11 -14.19 -12.65
N ALA A 60 20.37 -14.26 -13.06
CA ALA A 60 21.27 -13.10 -13.11
C ALA A 60 20.75 -12.02 -14.06
N ALA A 61 20.24 -12.42 -15.23
CA ALA A 61 19.67 -11.51 -16.22
C ALA A 61 18.43 -10.80 -15.69
N VAL A 62 17.43 -11.55 -15.20
CA VAL A 62 16.18 -10.97 -14.70
C VAL A 62 16.41 -10.10 -13.47
N ARG A 63 17.31 -10.49 -12.56
CA ARG A 63 17.70 -9.65 -11.41
C ARG A 63 18.27 -8.31 -11.86
N THR A 64 19.11 -8.32 -12.89
CA THR A 64 19.73 -7.09 -13.43
C THR A 64 18.69 -6.23 -14.14
N LEU A 65 17.83 -6.83 -14.97
CA LEU A 65 16.72 -6.13 -15.63
C LEU A 65 15.74 -5.53 -14.62
N ASN A 66 15.46 -6.22 -13.50
CA ASN A 66 14.61 -5.69 -12.43
C ASN A 66 15.19 -4.42 -11.79
N LYS A 67 16.52 -4.34 -11.66
CA LYS A 67 17.24 -3.16 -11.18
C LYS A 67 17.18 -2.04 -12.23
N VAL A 68 17.40 -2.36 -13.51
CA VAL A 68 17.31 -1.40 -14.63
C VAL A 68 15.91 -0.80 -14.71
N ALA A 69 14.87 -1.63 -14.58
CA ALA A 69 13.47 -1.23 -14.71
C ALA A 69 13.03 -0.19 -13.67
N ILE A 70 13.79 0.01 -12.57
CA ILE A 70 13.52 1.08 -11.60
C ILE A 70 13.92 2.44 -12.16
N GLN A 71 15.04 2.52 -12.89
CA GLN A 71 15.59 3.78 -13.39
C GLN A 71 15.19 4.05 -14.85
N TYR A 72 15.16 2.99 -15.67
CA TYR A 72 14.91 3.05 -17.11
C TYR A 72 13.85 2.03 -17.54
N PRO A 73 12.58 2.13 -17.08
CA PRO A 73 11.53 1.16 -17.44
C PRO A 73 11.35 0.99 -18.95
N ALA A 74 11.46 2.08 -19.72
CA ALA A 74 11.28 2.09 -21.17
C ALA A 74 12.33 1.26 -21.92
N ALA A 75 13.54 1.11 -21.39
CA ALA A 75 14.60 0.31 -22.01
C ALA A 75 14.33 -1.20 -21.89
N VAL A 76 13.59 -1.62 -20.86
CA VAL A 76 13.33 -3.04 -20.55
C VAL A 76 12.04 -3.56 -21.19
N THR A 77 11.17 -2.68 -21.70
CA THR A 77 9.89 -3.08 -22.32
C THR A 77 10.04 -4.07 -23.47
N ALA A 78 11.15 -4.00 -24.22
CA ALA A 78 11.48 -4.93 -25.29
C ALA A 78 11.60 -6.39 -24.80
N CYS A 79 11.95 -6.59 -23.54
CA CYS A 79 12.08 -7.91 -22.91
C CYS A 79 10.77 -8.43 -22.32
N ASN A 80 9.66 -7.67 -22.36
CA ASN A 80 8.42 -8.07 -21.67
C ASN A 80 7.88 -9.41 -22.17
N VAL A 81 7.95 -9.68 -23.48
CA VAL A 81 7.48 -10.95 -24.06
C VAL A 81 8.30 -12.12 -23.52
N ASP A 82 9.62 -11.99 -23.46
CA ASP A 82 10.50 -13.03 -22.92
C ASP A 82 10.31 -13.19 -21.40
N LEU A 83 10.13 -12.09 -20.67
CA LEU A 83 9.84 -12.11 -19.23
C LEU A 83 8.50 -12.79 -18.91
N GLU A 84 7.48 -12.66 -19.76
CA GLU A 84 6.21 -13.38 -19.58
C GLU A 84 6.41 -14.90 -19.60
N THR A 85 7.35 -15.42 -20.41
CA THR A 85 7.66 -16.86 -20.45
C THR A 85 8.25 -17.38 -19.14
N LEU A 86 8.89 -16.50 -18.36
CA LEU A 86 9.51 -16.85 -17.09
C LEU A 86 8.52 -16.88 -15.91
N ILE A 87 7.29 -16.42 -16.08
CA ILE A 87 6.25 -16.51 -15.03
C ILE A 87 6.02 -17.98 -14.63
N THR A 88 6.14 -18.89 -15.60
CA THR A 88 6.00 -20.34 -15.39
C THR A 88 7.34 -21.06 -15.17
N ASP A 89 8.43 -20.34 -14.90
CA ASP A 89 9.74 -20.95 -14.63
C ASP A 89 9.69 -21.82 -13.37
N SER A 90 10.34 -22.99 -13.42
CA SER A 90 10.39 -23.93 -12.29
C SER A 90 11.10 -23.31 -11.06
N ASN A 91 11.99 -22.35 -11.27
CA ASN A 91 12.61 -21.58 -10.19
C ASN A 91 11.72 -20.38 -9.81
N ARG A 92 11.09 -20.47 -8.65
CA ARG A 92 10.19 -19.42 -8.11
C ARG A 92 10.87 -18.07 -7.92
N SER A 93 12.18 -18.03 -7.69
CA SER A 93 12.91 -16.76 -7.57
C SER A 93 13.01 -16.04 -8.92
N ILE A 94 13.19 -16.80 -10.01
CA ILE A 94 13.20 -16.26 -11.38
C ILE A 94 11.82 -15.73 -11.75
N ALA A 95 10.78 -16.54 -11.55
CA ALA A 95 9.40 -16.14 -11.81
C ALA A 95 8.99 -14.89 -11.02
N THR A 96 9.33 -14.82 -9.73
CA THR A 96 9.03 -13.66 -8.89
C THR A 96 9.72 -12.38 -9.40
N LEU A 97 11.00 -12.47 -9.78
CA LEU A 97 11.72 -11.33 -10.34
C LEU A 97 11.16 -10.94 -11.71
N ALA A 98 10.72 -11.90 -12.53
CA ALA A 98 10.11 -11.64 -13.83
C ALA A 98 8.79 -10.88 -13.66
N ILE A 99 7.90 -11.34 -12.77
CA ILE A 99 6.64 -10.66 -12.43
C ILE A 99 6.92 -9.25 -11.92
N THR A 100 7.83 -9.10 -10.95
CA THR A 100 8.18 -7.79 -10.40
C THR A 100 8.72 -6.84 -11.48
N THR A 101 9.45 -7.38 -12.46
CA THR A 101 9.97 -6.59 -13.59
C THR A 101 8.83 -6.19 -14.53
N LEU A 102 7.97 -7.13 -14.90
CA LEU A 102 6.79 -6.89 -15.74
C LEU A 102 5.84 -5.85 -15.14
N LEU A 103 5.66 -5.83 -13.82
CA LEU A 103 4.84 -4.81 -13.15
C LEU A 103 5.45 -3.41 -13.25
N LYS A 104 6.79 -3.29 -13.26
CA LYS A 104 7.50 -2.00 -13.45
C LYS A 104 7.47 -1.53 -14.90
N THR A 105 7.60 -2.46 -15.85
CA THR A 105 7.71 -2.19 -17.29
C THR A 105 6.37 -2.32 -18.03
N GLY A 106 5.30 -2.67 -17.32
CA GLY A 106 3.97 -2.86 -17.88
C GLY A 106 3.46 -1.61 -18.60
N ASN A 107 2.76 -1.84 -19.70
CA ASN A 107 1.98 -0.85 -20.43
C ASN A 107 0.49 -1.01 -20.07
N GLU A 108 -0.31 0.03 -20.32
CA GLU A 108 -1.73 0.03 -19.94
C GLU A 108 -2.53 -1.11 -20.61
N ALA A 109 -2.19 -1.45 -21.86
CA ALA A 109 -2.88 -2.50 -22.62
C ALA A 109 -2.65 -3.92 -22.06
N GLY A 110 -1.48 -4.18 -21.46
CA GLY A 110 -1.08 -5.48 -20.94
C GLY A 110 -1.50 -5.75 -19.50
N VAL A 111 -1.97 -4.75 -18.75
CA VAL A 111 -2.28 -4.87 -17.31
C VAL A 111 -3.26 -6.02 -17.05
N ASP A 112 -4.38 -6.07 -17.78
CA ASP A 112 -5.42 -7.08 -17.60
C ASP A 112 -4.90 -8.51 -17.80
N ARG A 113 -4.07 -8.70 -18.83
CA ARG A 113 -3.45 -10.00 -19.15
C ARG A 113 -2.44 -10.40 -18.07
N LEU A 114 -1.59 -9.45 -17.66
CA LEU A 114 -0.59 -9.67 -16.64
C LEU A 114 -1.23 -10.08 -15.31
N MET A 115 -2.26 -9.36 -14.86
CA MET A 115 -3.00 -9.69 -13.63
C MET A 115 -3.55 -11.12 -13.66
N LYS A 116 -4.17 -11.55 -14.76
CA LYS A 116 -4.69 -12.92 -14.89
C LYS A 116 -3.59 -13.99 -14.82
N GLN A 117 -2.44 -13.74 -15.44
CA GLN A 117 -1.33 -14.70 -15.44
C GLN A 117 -0.68 -14.85 -14.06
N ILE A 118 -0.59 -13.77 -13.29
CA ILE A 118 0.09 -13.82 -11.98
C ILE A 118 -0.81 -14.34 -10.85
N SER A 119 -2.14 -14.32 -11.00
CA SER A 119 -3.08 -14.81 -9.97
C SER A 119 -2.76 -16.23 -9.51
N SER A 120 -2.51 -17.16 -10.44
CA SER A 120 -2.22 -18.56 -10.09
C SER A 120 -0.84 -18.74 -9.45
N PHE A 121 0.11 -17.85 -9.74
CA PHE A 121 1.45 -17.89 -9.14
C PHE A 121 1.45 -17.40 -7.69
N LEU A 122 0.59 -16.45 -7.35
CA LEU A 122 0.56 -15.86 -6.01
C LEU A 122 0.22 -16.86 -4.91
N SER A 123 -0.63 -17.85 -5.18
CA SER A 123 -0.96 -18.88 -4.18
C SER A 123 0.22 -19.80 -3.83
N GLU A 124 1.26 -19.83 -4.67
CA GLU A 124 2.41 -20.73 -4.53
C GLU A 124 3.63 -20.07 -3.86
N ILE A 125 3.54 -18.80 -3.49
CA ILE A 125 4.65 -18.02 -2.91
C ILE A 125 4.35 -17.52 -1.49
N SER A 126 5.41 -17.21 -0.75
CA SER A 126 5.30 -16.69 0.62
C SER A 126 4.75 -15.27 0.67
N ASP A 127 4.17 -14.90 1.82
CA ASP A 127 3.65 -13.56 2.10
C ASP A 127 4.68 -12.46 1.88
N GLN A 128 5.95 -12.72 2.16
CA GLN A 128 7.03 -11.76 1.91
C GLN A 128 7.14 -11.41 0.42
N PHE A 129 6.99 -12.38 -0.48
CA PHE A 129 6.98 -12.09 -1.92
C PHE A 129 5.67 -11.45 -2.37
N LYS A 130 4.52 -11.87 -1.80
CA LYS A 130 3.24 -11.24 -2.09
C LYS A 130 3.25 -9.75 -1.73
N THR A 131 3.90 -9.34 -0.64
CA THR A 131 4.03 -7.91 -0.28
C THR A 131 4.77 -7.10 -1.34
N VAL A 132 5.82 -7.65 -1.97
CA VAL A 132 6.53 -7.00 -3.07
C VAL A 132 5.63 -6.81 -4.29
N VAL A 133 4.75 -7.78 -4.57
CA VAL A 133 3.76 -7.67 -5.65
C VAL A 133 2.73 -6.59 -5.35
N VAL A 134 2.27 -6.49 -4.10
CA VAL A 134 1.33 -5.44 -3.66
C VAL A 134 1.93 -4.03 -3.84
N ASP A 135 3.20 -3.83 -3.47
CA ASP A 135 3.90 -2.55 -3.68
C ASP A 135 4.04 -2.20 -5.17
N ALA A 136 4.28 -3.20 -6.01
CA ALA A 136 4.35 -3.02 -7.46
C ALA A 136 2.96 -2.68 -8.05
N ILE A 137 1.89 -3.28 -7.54
CA ILE A 137 0.50 -2.94 -7.93
C ILE A 137 0.16 -1.51 -7.52
N LYS A 138 0.56 -1.07 -6.32
CA LYS A 138 0.39 0.34 -5.89
C LYS A 138 1.00 1.30 -6.92
N SER A 139 2.25 1.04 -7.30
CA SER A 139 2.97 1.84 -8.29
C SER A 139 2.28 1.82 -9.66
N LEU A 140 1.72 0.66 -10.04
CA LEU A 140 0.99 0.50 -11.30
C LEU A 140 -0.35 1.26 -11.30
N CYS A 141 -1.08 1.28 -10.19
CA CYS A 141 -2.28 2.10 -10.01
C CYS A 141 -1.98 3.59 -10.16
N GLN A 142 -0.87 4.06 -9.58
CA GLN A 142 -0.44 5.45 -9.70
C GLN A 142 -0.06 5.81 -11.14
N LYS A 143 0.58 4.88 -11.86
CA LYS A 143 0.99 5.05 -13.26
C LYS A 143 -0.20 4.99 -14.23
N PHE A 144 -1.19 4.13 -13.97
CA PHE A 144 -2.37 3.93 -14.83
C PHE A 144 -3.68 4.05 -14.03
N PRO A 145 -4.10 5.26 -13.62
CA PRO A 145 -5.28 5.44 -12.75
C PRO A 145 -6.57 4.85 -13.33
N ARG A 146 -6.74 4.86 -14.66
CA ARG A 146 -7.91 4.30 -15.36
C ARG A 146 -8.05 2.77 -15.23
N LYS A 147 -6.99 2.07 -14.82
CA LYS A 147 -6.99 0.62 -14.58
C LYS A 147 -7.33 0.27 -13.13
N HIS A 148 -7.73 1.24 -12.30
CA HIS A 148 -8.04 1.03 -10.89
C HIS A 148 -9.02 -0.12 -10.66
N THR A 149 -10.05 -0.28 -11.50
CA THR A 149 -11.06 -1.35 -11.35
C THR A 149 -10.43 -2.74 -11.33
N VAL A 150 -9.58 -3.04 -12.31
CA VAL A 150 -8.91 -4.35 -12.44
C VAL A 150 -7.93 -4.57 -11.29
N LEU A 151 -7.12 -3.56 -10.99
CA LEU A 151 -6.08 -3.66 -9.97
C LEU A 151 -6.66 -3.76 -8.55
N MET A 152 -7.73 -3.03 -8.25
CA MET A 152 -8.43 -3.13 -6.97
C MET A 152 -9.17 -4.45 -6.81
N THR A 153 -9.79 -4.96 -7.88
CA THR A 153 -10.44 -6.27 -7.84
C THR A 153 -9.41 -7.36 -7.53
N PHE A 154 -8.23 -7.26 -8.14
CA PHE A 154 -7.10 -8.14 -7.86
C PHE A 154 -6.63 -8.04 -6.40
N LEU A 155 -6.41 -6.83 -5.88
CA LEU A 155 -6.06 -6.60 -4.47
C LEU A 155 -7.14 -7.11 -3.50
N SER A 156 -8.42 -6.94 -3.83
CA SER A 156 -9.54 -7.46 -3.04
C SER A 156 -9.52 -8.99 -2.98
N ASN A 157 -9.28 -9.66 -4.10
CA ASN A 157 -9.17 -11.12 -4.11
C ASN A 157 -8.00 -11.60 -3.25
N MET A 158 -6.83 -10.95 -3.39
CA MET A 158 -5.67 -11.19 -2.53
C MET A 158 -5.97 -10.94 -1.03
N LEU A 159 -6.81 -9.95 -0.74
CA LEU A 159 -7.22 -9.61 0.63
C LEU A 159 -8.18 -10.64 1.24
N ARG A 160 -8.85 -11.48 0.45
CA ARG A 160 -9.74 -12.55 0.94
C ARG A 160 -9.01 -13.87 1.18
N GLU A 161 -7.95 -14.15 0.44
CA GLU A 161 -7.15 -15.39 0.61
C GLU A 161 -6.48 -15.46 1.98
N GLU A 162 -6.07 -16.64 2.45
CA GLU A 162 -5.30 -16.72 3.71
C GLU A 162 -3.94 -15.98 3.59
N GLY A 163 -3.50 -15.39 4.71
CA GLY A 163 -2.20 -14.73 4.78
C GLY A 163 -1.99 -13.96 6.07
N GLY A 164 -0.73 -13.75 6.43
CA GLY A 164 -0.33 -13.11 7.68
C GLY A 164 -0.56 -11.60 7.72
N TYR A 165 -0.46 -11.06 8.93
CA TYR A 165 -0.78 -9.67 9.25
C TYR A 165 -0.06 -8.64 8.37
N GLU A 166 1.27 -8.73 8.20
CA GLU A 166 2.03 -7.72 7.44
C GLU A 166 1.64 -7.71 5.95
N TYR A 167 1.29 -8.87 5.39
CA TYR A 167 0.79 -8.99 4.03
C TYR A 167 -0.60 -8.35 3.88
N LYS A 168 -1.54 -8.68 4.77
CA LYS A 168 -2.87 -8.07 4.81
C LYS A 168 -2.81 -6.56 4.97
N LYS A 169 -1.95 -6.09 5.88
CA LYS A 169 -1.68 -4.68 6.13
C LYS A 169 -1.15 -3.97 4.89
N ALA A 170 -0.22 -4.58 4.14
CA ALA A 170 0.28 -4.01 2.88
C ALA A 170 -0.86 -3.82 1.86
N ILE A 171 -1.75 -4.80 1.73
CA ILE A 171 -2.91 -4.70 0.82
C ILE A 171 -3.88 -3.61 1.27
N VAL A 172 -4.29 -3.60 2.54
CA VAL A 172 -5.21 -2.60 3.09
C VAL A 172 -4.62 -1.18 2.92
N ASN A 173 -3.33 -0.99 3.22
CA ASN A 173 -2.67 0.29 3.02
C ASN A 173 -2.64 0.71 1.55
N THR A 174 -2.47 -0.24 0.63
CA THR A 174 -2.49 0.03 -0.80
C THR A 174 -3.88 0.44 -1.27
N ILE A 175 -4.94 -0.28 -0.85
CA ILE A 175 -6.33 0.09 -1.17
C ILE A 175 -6.66 1.47 -0.61
N ILE A 176 -6.25 1.77 0.63
CA ILE A 176 -6.43 3.10 1.25
C ILE A 176 -5.76 4.19 0.39
N SER A 177 -4.49 4.00 0.00
CA SER A 177 -3.76 4.95 -0.85
C SER A 177 -4.50 5.20 -2.16
N ILE A 178 -5.01 4.14 -2.81
CA ILE A 178 -5.75 4.25 -4.08
C ILE A 178 -7.06 5.02 -3.88
N VAL A 179 -7.79 4.77 -2.79
CA VAL A 179 -9.05 5.48 -2.45
C VAL A 179 -8.83 6.95 -2.15
N GLU A 180 -7.70 7.29 -1.51
CA GLU A 180 -7.32 8.67 -1.19
C GLU A 180 -6.85 9.45 -2.43
N GLU A 181 -6.12 8.79 -3.33
CA GLU A 181 -5.51 9.40 -4.53
C GLU A 181 -6.46 9.44 -5.74
N ASN A 182 -7.41 8.51 -5.85
CA ASN A 182 -8.33 8.40 -6.98
C ASN A 182 -9.81 8.42 -6.55
N PRO A 183 -10.56 9.52 -6.82
CA PRO A 183 -11.98 9.61 -6.52
C PRO A 183 -12.85 8.54 -7.20
N GLU A 184 -12.52 8.12 -8.43
CA GLU A 184 -13.28 7.10 -9.19
C GLU A 184 -13.15 5.71 -8.55
N ALA A 185 -12.05 5.47 -7.83
CA ALA A 185 -11.80 4.24 -7.09
C ALA A 185 -12.51 4.18 -5.73
N LYS A 186 -13.01 5.31 -5.22
CA LYS A 186 -13.45 5.45 -3.83
C LYS A 186 -14.56 4.46 -3.46
N GLU A 187 -15.64 4.41 -4.24
CA GLU A 187 -16.79 3.57 -3.89
C GLU A 187 -16.44 2.08 -3.90
N ALA A 188 -15.73 1.62 -4.92
CA ALA A 188 -15.31 0.23 -5.04
C ALA A 188 -14.31 -0.15 -3.93
N GLY A 189 -13.38 0.74 -3.58
CA GLY A 189 -12.38 0.47 -2.54
C GLY A 189 -13.01 0.37 -1.16
N LEU A 190 -13.93 1.28 -0.83
CA LEU A 190 -14.69 1.21 0.41
C LEU A 190 -15.57 -0.04 0.46
N ALA A 191 -16.17 -0.47 -0.66
CA ALA A 191 -16.96 -1.70 -0.71
C ALA A 191 -16.11 -2.95 -0.42
N HIS A 192 -14.94 -3.09 -1.04
CA HIS A 192 -14.03 -4.21 -0.78
C HIS A 192 -13.55 -4.23 0.68
N LEU A 193 -13.25 -3.07 1.26
CA LEU A 193 -12.84 -2.98 2.66
C LEU A 193 -14.00 -3.29 3.62
N CYS A 194 -15.23 -2.89 3.29
CA CYS A 194 -16.43 -3.22 4.06
C CYS A 194 -16.67 -4.72 4.15
N GLU A 195 -16.51 -5.43 3.03
CA GLU A 195 -16.62 -6.89 3.00
C GLU A 195 -15.49 -7.54 3.81
N PHE A 196 -14.25 -7.06 3.69
CA PHE A 196 -13.13 -7.62 4.45
C PHE A 196 -13.30 -7.48 5.97
N ILE A 197 -13.84 -6.36 6.47
CA ILE A 197 -14.05 -6.19 7.92
C ILE A 197 -15.18 -7.07 8.47
N GLU A 198 -15.95 -7.79 7.65
CA GLU A 198 -16.97 -8.72 8.14
C GLU A 198 -16.37 -9.92 8.86
N ASP A 199 -15.25 -10.43 8.33
CA ASP A 199 -14.55 -11.62 8.81
C ASP A 199 -13.08 -11.32 9.19
N CYS A 200 -12.77 -10.06 9.54
CA CYS A 200 -11.40 -9.65 9.85
C CYS A 200 -10.99 -10.05 11.27
N GLU A 201 -10.03 -10.96 11.37
CA GLU A 201 -9.44 -11.35 12.66
C GLU A 201 -8.45 -10.32 13.26
N HIS A 202 -8.02 -9.33 12.47
CA HIS A 202 -6.99 -8.37 12.89
C HIS A 202 -7.60 -7.05 13.39
N THR A 203 -7.65 -6.88 14.72
CA THR A 203 -8.17 -5.68 15.40
C THR A 203 -7.58 -4.36 14.86
N SER A 204 -6.27 -4.31 14.60
CA SER A 204 -5.60 -3.11 14.09
C SER A 204 -5.95 -2.78 12.63
N LEU A 205 -6.31 -3.78 11.81
CA LEU A 205 -6.79 -3.54 10.44
C LEU A 205 -8.26 -3.10 10.46
N ALA A 206 -9.11 -3.79 11.24
CA ALA A 206 -10.51 -3.44 11.37
C ALA A 206 -10.68 -1.99 11.87
N THR A 207 -9.97 -1.60 12.92
CA THR A 207 -9.97 -0.22 13.45
C THR A 207 -9.50 0.81 12.42
N ARG A 208 -8.43 0.52 11.66
CA ARG A 208 -7.93 1.40 10.58
C ARG A 208 -8.95 1.56 9.45
N ILE A 209 -9.62 0.48 9.05
CA ILE A 209 -10.65 0.53 8.01
C ILE A 209 -11.88 1.29 8.51
N LEU A 210 -12.33 1.07 9.75
CA LEU A 210 -13.43 1.83 10.35
C LEU A 210 -13.12 3.32 10.41
N HIS A 211 -11.88 3.69 10.74
CA HIS A 211 -11.44 5.08 10.69
C HIS A 211 -11.56 5.68 9.29
N LEU A 212 -11.12 4.95 8.25
CA LEU A 212 -11.28 5.35 6.85
C LEU A 212 -12.76 5.50 6.47
N LEU A 213 -13.59 4.50 6.81
CA LEU A 213 -15.04 4.52 6.53
C LEU A 213 -15.71 5.74 7.17
N GLY A 214 -15.37 6.08 8.41
CA GLY A 214 -15.88 7.28 9.06
C GLY A 214 -15.45 8.58 8.38
N ARG A 215 -14.28 8.61 7.72
CA ARG A 215 -13.76 9.81 7.04
C ARG A 215 -14.29 9.96 5.61
N GLU A 216 -14.30 8.87 4.84
CA GLU A 216 -14.64 8.88 3.41
C GLU A 216 -16.10 8.49 3.14
N GLY A 217 -16.67 7.60 3.94
CA GLY A 217 -18.03 7.07 3.75
C GLY A 217 -19.13 8.15 3.72
N PRO A 218 -19.12 9.17 4.60
CA PRO A 218 -20.10 10.27 4.54
C PRO A 218 -20.06 11.09 3.25
N ARG A 219 -18.95 11.03 2.50
CA ARG A 219 -18.73 11.80 1.26
C ARG A 219 -19.12 11.04 0.00
N THR A 220 -19.60 9.81 0.13
CA THR A 220 -20.04 8.98 -1.00
C THR A 220 -21.44 9.35 -1.48
N THR A 221 -21.86 8.83 -2.63
CA THR A 221 -23.21 9.07 -3.16
C THR A 221 -24.31 8.47 -2.29
N THR A 222 -23.99 7.37 -1.59
CA THR A 222 -24.96 6.57 -0.83
C THR A 222 -24.42 6.24 0.57
N PRO A 223 -24.21 7.22 1.47
CA PRO A 223 -23.54 6.99 2.75
C PRO A 223 -24.25 5.97 3.65
N ALA A 224 -25.58 5.90 3.59
CA ALA A 224 -26.38 4.99 4.40
C ALA A 224 -25.97 3.51 4.27
N LYS A 225 -25.45 3.09 3.11
CA LYS A 225 -25.06 1.68 2.86
C LYS A 225 -23.95 1.21 3.80
N TYR A 226 -23.05 2.12 4.19
CA TYR A 226 -21.89 1.81 5.04
C TYR A 226 -22.26 1.66 6.51
N ILE A 227 -23.37 2.28 6.96
CA ILE A 227 -23.80 2.26 8.36
C ILE A 227 -24.02 0.82 8.85
N ARG A 228 -24.61 -0.05 8.02
CA ARG A 228 -24.82 -1.46 8.37
C ARG A 228 -23.51 -2.17 8.69
N TYR A 229 -22.50 -2.01 7.84
CA TYR A 229 -21.19 -2.63 8.03
C TYR A 229 -20.52 -2.14 9.32
N ILE A 230 -20.63 -0.83 9.61
CA ILE A 230 -20.06 -0.23 10.82
C ILE A 230 -20.83 -0.69 12.08
N TYR A 231 -22.16 -0.65 12.06
CA TYR A 231 -22.98 -0.98 13.22
C TYR A 231 -22.89 -2.46 13.60
N ASN A 232 -22.76 -3.36 12.63
CA ASN A 232 -22.53 -4.78 12.93
C ASN A 232 -21.23 -4.97 13.75
N ARG A 233 -20.19 -4.17 13.49
CA ARG A 233 -18.94 -4.18 14.28
C ARG A 233 -19.13 -3.64 15.70
N VAL A 234 -20.11 -2.76 15.93
CA VAL A 234 -20.47 -2.32 17.30
C VAL A 234 -21.11 -3.45 18.11
N ILE A 235 -21.67 -4.48 17.49
CA ILE A 235 -22.36 -5.56 18.22
C ILE A 235 -21.47 -6.79 18.37
N LEU A 236 -20.74 -7.17 17.32
CA LEU A 236 -20.15 -8.50 17.18
C LEU A 236 -18.66 -8.57 17.54
N GLU A 237 -18.00 -7.42 17.76
CA GLU A 237 -16.54 -7.35 17.87
C GLU A 237 -16.05 -7.04 19.28
N ASN A 238 -14.73 -7.11 19.47
CA ASN A 238 -14.07 -6.70 20.70
C ASN A 238 -14.12 -5.17 20.92
N ALA A 239 -13.88 -4.75 22.17
CA ALA A 239 -14.03 -3.36 22.59
C ALA A 239 -13.27 -2.34 21.71
N PRO A 240 -11.97 -2.52 21.37
CA PRO A 240 -11.27 -1.59 20.48
C PRO A 240 -11.93 -1.39 19.11
N VAL A 241 -12.46 -2.46 18.49
CA VAL A 241 -13.15 -2.37 17.20
C VAL A 241 -14.51 -1.70 17.36
N ARG A 242 -15.29 -2.05 18.41
CA ARG A 242 -16.56 -1.38 18.72
C ARG A 242 -16.36 0.12 18.90
N ALA A 243 -15.32 0.51 19.61
CA ALA A 243 -14.97 1.89 19.87
C ALA A 243 -14.60 2.69 18.61
N ALA A 244 -13.88 2.06 17.68
CA ALA A 244 -13.58 2.63 16.37
C ALA A 244 -14.85 2.77 15.53
N ALA A 245 -15.76 1.79 15.60
CA ALA A 245 -17.04 1.84 14.90
C ALA A 245 -17.96 2.95 15.43
N VAL A 246 -18.01 3.15 16.75
CA VAL A 246 -18.71 4.29 17.39
C VAL A 246 -18.18 5.62 16.87
N SER A 247 -16.86 5.78 16.77
CA SER A 247 -16.23 6.98 16.21
C SER A 247 -16.60 7.18 14.74
N ALA A 248 -16.66 6.11 13.96
CA ALA A 248 -17.08 6.16 12.57
C ALA A 248 -18.55 6.60 12.44
N LEU A 249 -19.48 5.99 13.20
CA LEU A 249 -20.89 6.39 13.22
C LEU A 249 -21.06 7.87 13.58
N ALA A 250 -20.30 8.35 14.58
CA ALA A 250 -20.36 9.76 14.98
C ALA A 250 -20.00 10.70 13.81
N LYS A 251 -18.98 10.35 13.00
CA LYS A 251 -18.62 11.14 11.81
C LYS A 251 -19.73 11.15 10.75
N PHE A 252 -20.46 10.04 10.55
CA PHE A 252 -21.64 10.03 9.68
C PHE A 252 -22.73 10.97 10.19
N GLY A 253 -23.04 10.92 11.50
CA GLY A 253 -24.05 11.80 12.10
C GLY A 253 -23.66 13.29 12.05
N ALA A 254 -22.37 13.60 12.20
CA ALA A 254 -21.86 14.96 12.14
C ALA A 254 -21.82 15.53 10.70
N ALA A 255 -21.63 14.67 9.70
CA ALA A 255 -21.49 15.09 8.31
C ALA A 255 -22.79 15.08 7.50
N SER A 256 -23.81 14.32 7.93
CA SER A 256 -25.08 14.16 7.22
C SER A 256 -26.28 14.35 8.16
N GLU A 257 -27.02 15.45 7.94
CA GLU A 257 -28.23 15.77 8.72
C GLU A 257 -29.32 14.71 8.54
N ASP A 258 -29.48 14.16 7.34
CA ASP A 258 -30.48 13.11 7.03
C ASP A 258 -30.24 11.81 7.80
N LEU A 259 -28.99 11.52 8.16
CA LEU A 259 -28.60 10.30 8.88
C LEU A 259 -28.56 10.50 10.40
N LEU A 260 -28.58 11.75 10.87
CA LEU A 260 -28.37 12.10 12.27
C LEU A 260 -29.34 11.38 13.21
N SER A 261 -30.63 11.36 12.88
CA SER A 261 -31.66 10.71 13.71
C SER A 261 -31.39 9.21 13.90
N ASN A 262 -31.04 8.52 12.81
CA ASN A 262 -30.69 7.11 12.83
C ASN A 262 -29.42 6.88 13.65
N ILE A 263 -28.37 7.68 13.43
CA ILE A 263 -27.11 7.57 14.17
C ILE A 263 -27.31 7.79 15.67
N LEU A 264 -28.13 8.77 16.08
CA LEU A 264 -28.45 8.99 17.49
C LEU A 264 -29.09 7.77 18.15
N VAL A 265 -30.00 7.07 17.45
CA VAL A 265 -30.59 5.81 17.95
C VAL A 265 -29.53 4.73 18.14
N LEU A 266 -28.59 4.59 17.20
CA LEU A 266 -27.52 3.60 17.30
C LEU A 266 -26.58 3.92 18.47
N LEU A 267 -26.11 5.17 18.57
CA LEU A 267 -25.23 5.62 19.66
C LEU A 267 -25.90 5.52 21.03
N GLN A 268 -27.19 5.84 21.14
CA GLN A 268 -27.94 5.72 22.38
C GLN A 268 -27.97 4.29 22.91
N ARG A 269 -28.01 3.29 22.03
CA ARG A 269 -27.94 1.88 22.46
C ARG A 269 -26.54 1.53 22.95
N THR A 270 -25.51 2.06 22.30
CA THR A 270 -24.11 1.81 22.66
C THR A 270 -23.68 2.48 23.97
N THR A 271 -24.46 3.42 24.53
CA THR A 271 -24.20 3.92 25.89
C THR A 271 -24.42 2.87 26.98
N LEU A 272 -25.02 1.73 26.63
CA LEU A 272 -25.22 0.57 27.51
C LEU A 272 -24.19 -0.56 27.28
N ASP A 273 -23.11 -0.28 26.55
CA ASP A 273 -22.02 -1.25 26.35
C ASP A 273 -21.41 -1.73 27.68
N GLN A 274 -20.83 -2.91 27.73
CA GLN A 274 -20.20 -3.40 28.97
C GLN A 274 -18.82 -2.79 29.17
N ASP A 275 -18.15 -2.36 28.09
CA ASP A 275 -16.84 -1.74 28.13
C ASP A 275 -16.94 -0.23 28.40
N ASP A 276 -16.17 0.23 29.38
CA ASP A 276 -16.18 1.63 29.85
C ASP A 276 -15.78 2.60 28.73
N GLU A 277 -14.75 2.26 27.94
CA GLU A 277 -14.27 3.14 26.87
C GLU A 277 -15.33 3.30 25.76
N VAL A 278 -15.96 2.19 25.38
CA VAL A 278 -16.99 2.18 24.33
C VAL A 278 -18.21 2.98 24.80
N ARG A 279 -18.66 2.76 26.04
CA ARG A 279 -19.79 3.51 26.63
C ARG A 279 -19.53 5.00 26.71
N ASP A 280 -18.37 5.40 27.22
CA ASP A 280 -18.04 6.80 27.46
C ASP A 280 -17.90 7.53 26.12
N ARG A 281 -17.26 6.88 25.14
CA ARG A 281 -17.15 7.41 23.77
C ARG A 281 -18.52 7.54 23.10
N ALA A 282 -19.39 6.54 23.23
CA ALA A 282 -20.74 6.60 22.68
C ALA A 282 -21.57 7.72 23.34
N THR A 283 -21.48 7.84 24.66
CA THR A 283 -22.16 8.89 25.44
C THR A 283 -21.68 10.28 25.03
N PHE A 284 -20.36 10.47 24.92
CA PHE A 284 -19.76 11.72 24.46
C PHE A 284 -20.28 12.13 23.08
N TYR A 285 -20.20 11.25 22.08
CA TYR A 285 -20.66 11.57 20.74
C TYR A 285 -22.19 11.72 20.65
N TYR A 286 -22.96 10.94 21.40
CA TYR A 286 -24.41 11.08 21.46
C TYR A 286 -24.82 12.47 21.97
N GLN A 287 -24.23 12.93 23.08
CA GLN A 287 -24.58 14.26 23.63
C GLN A 287 -24.18 15.39 22.69
N LEU A 288 -23.00 15.29 22.08
CA LEU A 288 -22.49 16.29 21.14
C LEU A 288 -23.40 16.42 19.90
N LEU A 289 -23.76 15.29 19.30
CA LEU A 289 -24.64 15.23 18.14
C LEU A 289 -26.07 15.66 18.48
N LYS A 290 -26.57 15.30 19.66
CA LYS A 290 -27.91 15.69 20.13
C LYS A 290 -28.03 17.20 20.34
N HIS A 291 -26.95 17.86 20.80
CA HIS A 291 -26.90 19.32 20.89
C HIS A 291 -26.93 19.99 19.51
N ASN A 292 -26.54 19.26 18.46
CA ASN A 292 -26.58 19.69 17.06
C ASN A 292 -25.85 21.02 16.78
N ASP A 293 -24.76 21.27 17.49
CA ASP A 293 -23.90 22.43 17.26
C ASP A 293 -22.81 22.08 16.23
N LYS A 294 -22.87 22.72 15.06
CA LYS A 294 -21.94 22.48 13.94
C LYS A 294 -20.50 22.83 14.30
N ALA A 295 -20.26 23.84 15.12
CA ALA A 295 -18.91 24.23 15.53
C ALA A 295 -18.30 23.16 16.45
N LEU A 296 -19.09 22.66 17.41
CA LEU A 296 -18.66 21.57 18.30
C LEU A 296 -18.45 20.26 17.53
N ASN A 297 -19.37 19.89 16.63
CA ASN A 297 -19.22 18.71 15.78
C ASN A 297 -17.96 18.78 14.92
N SER A 298 -17.67 19.96 14.36
CA SER A 298 -16.44 20.18 13.59
C SER A 298 -15.19 20.01 14.47
N ALA A 299 -15.18 20.61 15.65
CA ALA A 299 -14.02 20.62 16.54
C ALA A 299 -13.70 19.26 17.18
N TYR A 300 -14.71 18.45 17.51
CA TYR A 300 -14.54 17.24 18.31
C TYR A 300 -14.86 15.92 17.59
N ILE A 301 -15.53 15.96 16.43
CA ILE A 301 -15.88 14.75 15.66
C ILE A 301 -15.15 14.72 14.32
N LEU A 302 -15.25 15.80 13.54
CA LEU A 302 -14.76 15.83 12.16
C LEU A 302 -13.26 16.11 12.10
N ASN A 303 -12.76 17.01 12.93
CA ASN A 303 -11.34 17.34 13.00
C ASN A 303 -10.69 16.58 14.16
N SER A 304 -9.74 15.71 13.83
CA SER A 304 -8.86 15.08 14.83
C SER A 304 -7.88 16.11 15.41
N MET A 305 -7.41 15.88 16.65
CA MET A 305 -6.28 16.65 17.18
C MET A 305 -5.06 16.44 16.29
N ASN A 306 -4.65 17.50 15.58
CA ASN A 306 -3.47 17.48 14.73
C ASN A 306 -2.22 17.73 15.58
N VAL A 307 -1.79 16.75 16.36
CA VAL A 307 -0.55 16.82 17.17
C VAL A 307 0.38 15.69 16.78
N SER A 308 1.68 16.00 16.69
CA SER A 308 2.71 14.98 16.44
C SER A 308 2.80 14.04 17.64
N LEU A 309 2.35 12.78 17.49
CA LEU A 309 2.41 11.77 18.56
C LEU A 309 3.82 11.60 19.17
N PRO A 310 4.91 11.50 18.37
CA PRO A 310 6.26 11.42 18.94
C PRO A 310 6.66 12.66 19.74
N SER A 311 6.15 13.83 19.35
CA SER A 311 6.42 15.09 20.06
C SER A 311 5.58 15.17 21.34
N LEU A 312 4.32 14.74 21.29
CA LEU A 312 3.44 14.62 22.45
C LEU A 312 4.06 13.68 23.49
N GLU A 313 4.49 12.49 23.08
CA GLU A 313 5.15 11.51 23.95
C GLU A 313 6.40 12.10 24.62
N ARG A 314 7.29 12.72 23.83
CA ARG A 314 8.52 13.34 24.35
C ARG A 314 8.23 14.46 25.35
N LEU A 315 7.24 15.31 25.05
CA LEU A 315 6.87 16.45 25.90
C LEU A 315 6.17 15.99 27.18
N LEU A 316 5.30 14.99 27.10
CA LEU A 316 4.67 14.37 28.27
C LEU A 316 5.70 13.66 29.16
N HIS A 317 6.62 12.89 28.57
CA HIS A 317 7.68 12.23 29.31
C HIS A 317 8.61 13.23 30.01
N ARG A 318 8.89 14.38 29.38
CA ARG A 318 9.63 15.46 30.04
C ARG A 318 8.83 16.04 31.20
N TYR A 319 7.53 16.25 31.02
CA TYR A 319 6.63 16.78 32.05
C TYR A 319 6.48 15.84 33.25
N THR A 320 6.56 14.52 33.05
CA THR A 320 6.51 13.56 34.17
C THR A 320 7.82 13.48 34.94
N ILE A 321 8.96 13.73 34.30
CA ILE A 321 10.28 13.76 34.95
C ILE A 321 10.51 15.05 35.72
N ASP A 322 10.11 16.19 35.15
CA ASP A 322 10.26 17.51 35.76
C ASP A 322 8.88 18.22 35.83
N PRO A 323 8.00 17.79 36.75
CA PRO A 323 6.64 18.29 36.82
C PRO A 323 6.63 19.76 37.27
N THR A 324 6.14 20.61 36.39
CA THR A 324 5.95 22.03 36.69
C THR A 324 4.66 22.27 37.48
N THR A 325 4.56 23.40 38.18
CA THR A 325 3.30 23.83 38.83
C THR A 325 2.17 24.14 37.84
N LYS A 326 2.49 24.32 36.56
CA LYS A 326 1.49 24.53 35.49
C LYS A 326 1.08 23.20 34.87
N PRO A 327 -0.22 22.95 34.63
CA PRO A 327 -0.68 21.78 33.89
C PRO A 327 -0.06 21.69 32.49
N PHE A 328 0.11 20.47 31.99
CA PHE A 328 0.58 20.23 30.64
C PHE A 328 -0.41 20.80 29.60
N ASP A 329 0.09 21.65 28.70
CA ASP A 329 -0.72 22.22 27.61
C ASP A 329 -0.48 21.45 26.30
N VAL A 330 -1.50 20.72 25.84
CA VAL A 330 -1.46 19.97 24.57
C VAL A 330 -1.26 20.90 23.36
N ARG A 331 -1.63 22.18 23.47
CA ARG A 331 -1.44 23.18 22.40
C ARG A 331 0.04 23.53 22.19
N SER A 332 0.91 23.21 23.15
CA SER A 332 2.36 23.36 23.01
C SER A 332 3.00 22.29 22.12
N VAL A 333 2.26 21.22 21.81
CA VAL A 333 2.77 20.12 20.99
C VAL A 333 2.76 20.55 19.52
N PRO A 334 3.88 20.41 18.80
CA PRO A 334 3.94 20.66 17.37
C PRO A 334 2.87 19.86 16.61
N VAL A 335 2.25 20.52 15.64
CA VAL A 335 1.31 19.88 14.73
C VAL A 335 2.04 18.80 13.92
N GLU A 336 1.37 17.69 13.64
CA GLU A 336 1.93 16.64 12.78
C GLU A 336 2.24 17.22 11.39
N ALA A 337 3.52 17.24 11.01
CA ALA A 337 3.90 17.65 9.67
C ALA A 337 3.28 16.67 8.67
N VAL A 338 2.54 17.17 7.68
CA VAL A 338 2.15 16.36 6.53
C VAL A 338 3.43 15.70 6.00
N PRO A 339 3.50 14.37 5.87
CA PRO A 339 4.66 13.74 5.28
C PRO A 339 4.80 14.30 3.86
N VAL A 340 5.70 15.25 3.66
CA VAL A 340 6.30 15.44 2.34
C VAL A 340 7.04 14.13 2.14
N GLU A 341 6.50 13.26 1.29
CA GLU A 341 7.26 12.11 0.80
C GLU A 341 8.50 12.67 0.10
N GLN A 342 9.57 12.86 0.87
CA GLN A 342 10.89 12.78 0.30
C GLN A 342 10.95 11.40 -0.36
N PRO A 343 11.37 11.30 -1.64
CA PRO A 343 11.49 10.02 -2.30
C PRO A 343 12.35 9.15 -1.41
N LYS A 344 11.72 8.18 -0.73
CA LYS A 344 12.40 7.31 0.21
C LYS A 344 13.49 6.62 -0.58
N GLY A 345 14.74 6.98 -0.28
CA GLY A 345 15.91 6.30 -0.79
C GLY A 345 15.68 4.80 -0.63
N SER A 346 15.69 4.13 -1.77
CA SER A 346 15.51 2.69 -1.99
C SER A 346 15.74 1.82 -0.75
N ILE A 347 14.75 0.99 -0.43
CA ILE A 347 14.79 -0.08 0.58
C ILE A 347 15.95 -1.03 0.21
N PHE A 348 17.14 -0.74 0.72
CA PHE A 348 18.36 -1.51 0.46
C PHE A 348 18.67 -2.56 1.54
N LYS A 349 17.79 -2.77 2.52
CA LYS A 349 18.13 -3.61 3.68
C LYS A 349 17.59 -5.04 3.68
N LEU A 350 16.80 -5.47 2.70
CA LEU A 350 16.25 -6.85 2.71
C LEU A 350 16.96 -7.86 1.79
N ILE A 351 17.97 -7.45 1.01
CA ILE A 351 18.71 -8.35 0.09
C ILE A 351 19.99 -8.92 0.72
N LEU A 352 20.37 -8.49 1.94
CA LEU A 352 21.57 -8.96 2.62
C LEU A 352 21.42 -10.29 3.38
N LEU A 353 20.27 -10.97 3.29
CA LEU A 353 20.05 -12.29 3.92
C LEU A 353 20.34 -13.48 3.00
N PHE A 354 20.88 -13.26 1.80
CA PHE A 354 21.51 -14.31 1.00
C PHE A 354 22.99 -13.99 0.81
N LYS A 355 23.77 -14.36 1.81
CA LYS A 355 25.20 -14.66 1.70
C LYS A 355 25.41 -16.10 2.12
#